data_AF-A0A6B3FY32-F1
#
_entry.id   AF-A0A6B3FY32-F1
#
_cell.length_a   1.000
_cell.length_b   1.000
_cell.length_c   1.000
_cell.angle_alpha   90.00
_cell.angle_beta   90.00
_cell.angle_gamma   90.00
#
_symmetry.space_group_name_H-M   'P 1'
#
loop_
_entity.id
_entity.type
_entity.pdbx_description
1 polymer ?
#
loop_
_entity_poly.entity_id
_entity_poly.type
_entity_poly.pdbx_seq_one_letter_code
_entity_poly.pdbx_strand_id
1 'polypeptide(L)'
;THAGSFAEQWAAYGERRTTYPVLGGSRPMFPGSGQVPGTSTCAGLPAPDRPPVEPGRAGGPLLLVAHRDEVVTPLPWARAMRARTGGSLLVVADGEHATVTGGACAGRVTAFFTRPEETPAREAVCEP
;
A
#
# COMPACT_ATOMS: atom_id res chain seq x y z
N THR A 1 -4.25 -19.26 -2.11
CA THR A 1 -2.95 -19.06 -1.45
C THR A 1 -3.21 -18.86 0.03
N HIS A 2 -2.73 -19.76 0.89
CA HIS A 2 -2.84 -19.57 2.34
C HIS A 2 -1.81 -18.54 2.80
N ALA A 3 -2.11 -17.76 3.84
CA ALA A 3 -1.03 -17.22 4.65
C ALA A 3 -0.21 -18.41 5.14
N GLY A 4 1.12 -18.40 4.96
CA GLY A 4 1.97 -19.52 5.37
C GLY A 4 1.64 -19.96 6.80
N SER A 5 1.79 -21.24 7.10
CA SER A 5 1.62 -21.73 8.47
C SER A 5 2.58 -21.01 9.42
N PHE A 6 2.26 -21.05 10.72
CA PHE A 6 3.16 -20.53 11.75
C PHE A 6 4.58 -21.10 11.61
N ALA A 7 4.71 -22.41 11.40
CA ALA A 7 6.00 -23.09 11.28
C ALA A 7 6.82 -22.57 10.08
N GLU A 8 6.18 -22.38 8.93
CA GLU A 8 6.84 -21.84 7.73
C GLU A 8 7.30 -20.39 7.95
N GLN A 9 6.43 -19.55 8.51
CA GLN A 9 6.75 -18.14 8.76
C GLN A 9 7.87 -18.00 9.81
N TRP A 10 7.85 -18.83 10.84
CA TRP A 10 8.87 -18.86 11.89
C TRP A 10 10.23 -19.34 11.36
N ALA A 11 10.26 -20.40 10.55
CA ALA A 11 11.48 -20.89 9.92
C ALA A 11 12.10 -19.83 9.00
N ALA A 12 11.29 -19.18 8.16
CA ALA A 12 11.72 -18.10 7.29
C ALA A 12 12.22 -16.87 8.06
N TYR A 13 11.63 -16.58 9.23
CA TYR A 13 12.13 -15.54 10.13
C TYR A 13 13.51 -15.89 10.70
N GLY A 14 13.70 -17.14 11.15
CA GLY A 14 14.99 -17.65 11.63
C GLY A 14 16.09 -17.53 10.58
N GLU A 15 15.83 -18.02 9.36
CA GLU A 15 16.78 -17.94 8.23
C GLU A 15 17.11 -16.49 7.86
N ARG A 16 16.12 -15.59 7.88
CA ARG A 16 16.35 -14.18 7.58
C ARG A 16 17.26 -13.52 8.62
N ARG A 17 17.12 -13.89 9.90
CA ARG A 17 17.98 -13.39 10.98
C ARG A 17 19.41 -13.91 10.90
N THR A 18 19.62 -15.14 10.44
CA THR A 18 20.98 -15.68 10.24
C THR A 18 21.64 -15.01 9.04
N THR A 19 20.90 -14.83 7.95
CA THR A 19 21.41 -14.22 6.71
C THR A 19 21.68 -12.72 6.87
N TYR A 20 20.83 -12.01 7.63
CA TYR A 20 20.94 -10.57 7.85
C TYR A 20 20.94 -10.27 9.37
N PRO A 21 22.08 -10.40 10.07
CA PRO A 21 22.13 -10.30 11.53
C PRO A 21 21.59 -8.98 12.10
N VAL A 22 21.75 -7.87 11.36
CA VAL A 22 21.31 -6.54 11.79
C VAL A 22 19.87 -6.23 11.31
N LEU A 23 19.54 -6.59 10.06
CA LEU A 23 18.28 -6.17 9.42
C LEU A 23 17.19 -7.25 9.41
N GLY A 24 17.55 -8.50 9.71
CA GLY A 24 16.66 -9.65 9.53
C GLY A 24 15.51 -9.70 10.52
N GLY A 25 15.72 -9.12 11.71
CA GLY A 25 14.68 -8.92 12.73
C GLY A 25 13.77 -7.72 12.47
N SER A 26 14.23 -6.75 11.67
CA SER A 26 13.61 -5.44 11.51
C SER A 26 12.60 -5.36 10.36
N ARG A 27 12.42 -6.47 9.62
CA ARG A 27 11.39 -6.59 8.57
C ARG A 27 10.13 -7.25 9.16
N PRO A 28 9.15 -6.46 9.62
CA PRO A 28 7.88 -7.02 10.08
C PRO A 28 7.17 -7.70 8.90
N MET A 29 6.60 -8.87 9.17
CA MET A 29 5.60 -9.44 8.27
C MET A 29 4.32 -8.59 8.41
N PHE A 30 3.58 -8.38 7.32
CA PHE A 30 2.29 -7.67 7.37
C PHE A 30 1.13 -8.61 6.98
N PRO A 31 0.01 -8.60 7.72
CA PRO A 31 -0.20 -7.91 9.00
C PRO A 31 0.60 -8.56 10.12
N GLY A 32 1.39 -7.79 10.87
CA GLY A 32 2.32 -8.32 11.87
C GLY A 32 1.64 -8.86 13.11
N SER A 33 2.13 -9.99 13.61
CA SER A 33 1.74 -10.49 14.93
C SER A 33 2.39 -9.65 16.02
N GLY A 34 1.57 -9.08 16.92
CA GLY A 34 2.05 -8.39 18.12
C GLY A 34 2.63 -9.34 19.19
N GLN A 35 2.46 -10.65 19.03
CA GLN A 35 2.89 -11.65 20.02
C GLN A 35 4.17 -12.37 19.64
N VAL A 36 4.39 -12.63 18.34
CA VAL A 36 5.57 -13.38 17.87
C VAL A 36 6.23 -12.62 16.72
N PRO A 37 7.45 -12.10 16.92
CA PRO A 37 8.19 -11.43 15.85
C PRO A 37 8.38 -12.33 14.63
N GLY A 38 8.19 -11.76 13.44
CA GLY A 38 8.42 -12.48 12.19
C GLY A 38 7.27 -13.36 11.70
N THR A 39 6.17 -13.45 12.44
CA THR A 39 4.92 -14.06 11.96
C THR A 39 3.84 -13.01 11.74
N SER A 40 2.85 -13.36 10.92
CA SER A 40 1.65 -12.58 10.71
C SER A 40 0.56 -12.98 11.71
N THR A 41 -0.37 -12.05 11.98
CA THR A 41 -1.61 -12.36 12.70
C THR A 41 -2.49 -13.37 11.94
N CYS A 42 -2.22 -13.56 10.64
CA CYS A 42 -2.93 -14.51 9.80
C CYS A 42 -2.30 -15.91 9.74
N ALA A 43 -1.18 -16.15 10.42
CA ALA A 43 -0.47 -17.42 10.36
C ALA A 43 -1.38 -18.59 10.79
N GLY A 44 -1.59 -19.55 9.89
CA GLY A 44 -2.45 -20.71 10.14
C GLY A 44 -3.95 -20.45 10.07
N LEU A 45 -4.39 -19.22 9.73
CA LEU A 45 -5.80 -19.01 9.37
C LEU A 45 -6.13 -19.79 8.10
N PRO A 46 -7.30 -20.44 8.03
CA PRO A 46 -7.81 -21.00 6.78
C PRO A 46 -7.80 -19.92 5.69
N ALA A 47 -7.41 -20.29 4.48
CA ALA A 47 -7.57 -19.36 3.36
C ALA A 47 -9.06 -19.06 3.23
N PRO A 48 -9.45 -17.80 2.96
CA PRO A 48 -10.82 -17.53 2.59
C PRO A 48 -11.20 -18.38 1.38
N ASP A 49 -12.42 -18.91 1.37
CA ASP A 49 -12.94 -19.72 0.26
C ASP A 49 -12.96 -18.96 -1.08
N ARG A 50 -12.84 -17.63 -1.01
CA ARG A 50 -12.78 -16.75 -2.18
C ARG A 50 -11.35 -16.27 -2.42
N PRO A 51 -10.87 -16.35 -3.67
CA PRO A 51 -9.57 -15.80 -4.02
C PRO A 51 -9.55 -14.27 -3.82
N PRO A 52 -8.35 -13.66 -3.69
CA PRO A 52 -8.21 -12.21 -3.73
C PRO A 52 -8.90 -11.62 -4.96
N VAL A 53 -9.61 -10.51 -4.77
CA VAL A 53 -10.22 -9.79 -5.89
C VAL A 53 -9.14 -8.95 -6.57
N GLU A 54 -8.88 -9.24 -7.83
CA GLU A 54 -8.00 -8.40 -8.63
C GLU A 54 -8.71 -7.09 -8.99
N PRO A 55 -8.06 -5.92 -8.80
CA PRO A 55 -8.63 -4.65 -9.22
C PRO A 55 -8.87 -4.66 -10.73
N GLY A 56 -10.11 -4.44 -11.14
CA GLY A 56 -10.46 -4.18 -12.53
C GLY A 56 -10.12 -2.76 -12.96
N ARG A 57 -10.29 -2.47 -14.25
CA ARG A 57 -10.28 -1.07 -14.74
C ARG A 57 -11.42 -0.29 -14.09
N ALA A 58 -11.18 0.98 -13.79
CA ALA A 58 -12.23 1.88 -13.33
C ALA A 58 -13.29 2.07 -14.43
N GLY A 59 -14.57 1.95 -14.05
CA GLY A 59 -15.71 2.22 -14.94
C GLY A 59 -16.01 3.72 -15.14
N GLY A 60 -15.22 4.60 -14.53
CA GLY A 60 -15.36 6.06 -14.57
C GLY A 60 -14.07 6.75 -14.11
N PRO A 61 -14.09 8.09 -13.93
CA PRO A 61 -12.94 8.82 -13.43
C PRO A 61 -12.48 8.27 -12.08
N LEU A 62 -11.17 8.06 -11.94
CA LEU A 62 -10.53 7.58 -10.73
C LEU A 62 -9.31 8.44 -10.43
N LEU A 63 -9.24 8.96 -9.21
CA LEU A 63 -8.05 9.60 -8.66
C LEU A 63 -7.46 8.72 -7.56
N LEU A 64 -6.21 8.30 -7.76
CA LEU A 64 -5.39 7.70 -6.73
C LEU A 64 -4.56 8.81 -6.08
N VAL A 65 -4.41 8.77 -4.77
CA VAL A 65 -3.57 9.69 -4.00
C VAL A 65 -2.52 8.87 -3.26
N ALA A 66 -1.27 9.31 -3.33
CA ALA A 66 -0.16 8.68 -2.64
C ALA A 66 0.74 9.75 -2.01
N HIS A 67 1.37 9.40 -0.90
CA HIS A 67 2.43 10.21 -0.31
C HIS A 67 3.78 9.68 -0.79
N ARG A 68 4.71 10.56 -1.11
CA ARG A 68 5.96 10.18 -1.80
C ARG A 68 6.84 9.29 -0.94
N ASP A 69 6.98 9.66 0.33
CA ASP A 69 7.97 9.11 1.26
C ASP A 69 7.30 8.29 2.40
N GLU A 70 6.00 7.98 2.29
CA GLU A 70 5.29 7.18 3.28
C GLU A 70 5.68 5.69 3.24
N VAL A 71 5.58 5.03 4.41
CA VAL A 71 5.97 3.62 4.56
C VAL A 71 4.79 2.67 4.70
N VAL A 72 3.58 3.17 4.97
CA VAL A 72 2.39 2.34 5.21
C VAL A 72 1.75 1.91 3.89
N THR A 73 1.56 2.85 2.95
CA THR A 73 1.11 2.57 1.58
C THR A 73 2.08 3.15 0.53
N PRO A 74 3.28 2.55 0.36
CA PRO A 74 4.35 3.16 -0.42
C PRO A 74 3.94 3.53 -1.86
N LEU A 75 4.46 4.65 -2.38
CA LEU A 75 4.20 5.14 -3.74
C LEU A 75 4.29 4.06 -4.85
N PRO A 76 5.22 3.08 -4.83
CA PRO A 76 5.22 1.99 -5.80
C PRO A 76 3.89 1.20 -5.86
N TRP A 77 3.20 1.03 -4.74
CA TRP A 77 1.89 0.35 -4.70
C TRP A 77 0.80 1.17 -5.39
N ALA A 78 0.78 2.48 -5.18
CA ALA A 78 -0.16 3.37 -5.88
C ALA A 78 0.09 3.38 -7.40
N ARG A 79 1.36 3.38 -7.83
CA ARG A 79 1.73 3.24 -9.25
C ARG A 79 1.29 1.89 -9.82
N ALA A 80 1.50 0.80 -9.10
CA ALA A 80 1.03 -0.52 -9.50
C ALA A 80 -0.50 -0.60 -9.60
N MET A 81 -1.21 0.03 -8.65
CA MET A 81 -2.67 0.15 -8.68
C MET A 81 -3.12 0.93 -9.92
N ARG A 82 -2.53 2.12 -10.18
CA ARG A 82 -2.83 2.92 -11.38
C ARG A 82 -2.64 2.13 -12.67
N ALA A 83 -1.57 1.33 -12.76
CA ALA A 83 -1.32 0.51 -13.93
C ALA A 83 -2.44 -0.53 -14.18
N ARG A 84 -3.11 -1.00 -13.12
CA ARG A 84 -4.22 -1.97 -13.19
C ARG A 84 -5.57 -1.30 -13.41
N THR A 85 -5.86 -0.25 -12.63
CA THR A 85 -7.17 0.41 -12.61
C THR A 85 -7.32 1.47 -13.69
N GLY A 86 -6.21 2.02 -14.20
CA GLY A 86 -6.20 3.27 -14.94
C GLY A 86 -6.39 4.48 -13.99
N GLY A 87 -6.83 5.60 -14.56
CA GLY A 87 -7.07 6.84 -13.84
C GLY A 87 -5.82 7.71 -13.64
N SER A 88 -5.98 8.70 -12.77
CA SER A 88 -4.99 9.71 -12.43
C SER A 88 -4.29 9.37 -11.11
N LEU A 89 -3.06 9.84 -10.93
CA LEU A 89 -2.32 9.70 -9.68
C LEU A 89 -1.83 11.08 -9.23
N LEU A 90 -2.24 11.50 -8.05
CA LEU A 90 -1.70 12.64 -7.33
C LEU A 90 -0.68 12.15 -6.30
N VAL A 91 0.56 12.63 -6.42
CA VAL A 91 1.63 12.38 -5.46
C VAL A 91 1.80 13.62 -4.59
N VAL A 92 1.58 13.47 -3.28
CA VAL A 92 1.88 14.49 -2.28
C VAL A 92 3.34 14.33 -1.85
N ALA A 93 4.11 15.41 -1.94
CA ALA A 93 5.55 15.42 -1.75
C ALA A 93 6.00 15.42 -0.27
N ASP A 94 5.42 14.55 0.56
CA ASP A 94 5.75 14.39 1.97
C ASP A 94 5.94 12.90 2.36
N GLY A 95 6.15 12.64 3.65
CA GLY A 95 6.22 11.31 4.25
C GLY A 95 5.05 10.97 5.18
N GLU A 96 3.94 11.69 5.08
CA GLU A 96 2.77 11.52 5.94
C GLU A 96 1.85 10.39 5.46
N HIS A 97 0.98 9.87 6.35
CA HIS A 97 0.01 8.84 5.98
C HIS A 97 -1.42 9.38 6.03
N ALA A 98 -2.09 9.38 4.87
CA ALA A 98 -3.50 9.72 4.71
C ALA A 98 -3.91 11.15 5.19
N THR A 99 -3.03 12.14 5.03
CA THR A 99 -3.26 13.53 5.52
C THR A 99 -3.85 14.49 4.50
N VAL A 100 -4.09 14.04 3.25
CA VAL A 100 -4.45 14.93 2.12
C VAL A 100 -5.69 15.82 2.37
N THR A 101 -6.64 15.39 3.21
CA THR A 101 -7.89 16.10 3.49
C THR A 101 -7.72 17.36 4.35
N GLY A 102 -6.61 17.48 5.09
CA GLY A 102 -6.31 18.66 5.92
C GLY A 102 -5.14 19.50 5.44
N GLY A 103 -4.45 19.08 4.36
CA GLY A 103 -3.23 19.72 3.87
C GLY A 103 -3.43 20.68 2.70
N ALA A 104 -2.36 21.35 2.28
CA ALA A 104 -2.38 22.29 1.15
C ALA A 104 -2.82 21.65 -0.19
N CYS A 105 -2.68 20.33 -0.32
CA CYS A 105 -3.09 19.57 -1.50
C CYS A 105 -4.59 19.20 -1.54
N ALA A 106 -5.36 19.47 -0.48
CA ALA A 106 -6.79 19.14 -0.40
C ALA A 106 -7.59 19.70 -1.58
N GLY A 107 -7.25 20.91 -2.03
CA GLY A 107 -7.89 21.57 -3.17
C GLY A 107 -7.83 20.78 -4.49
N ARG A 108 -6.78 19.96 -4.69
CA ARG A 108 -6.69 19.11 -5.89
C ARG A 108 -7.63 17.92 -5.83
N VAL A 109 -7.83 17.37 -4.64
CA VAL A 109 -8.76 16.26 -4.43
C VAL A 109 -10.20 16.75 -4.56
N THR A 110 -10.54 17.91 -3.98
CA THR A 110 -11.88 18.49 -4.14
C THR A 110 -12.17 18.89 -5.58
N ALA A 111 -11.18 19.44 -6.30
CA ALA A 111 -11.32 19.75 -7.72
C ALA A 111 -11.72 18.53 -8.55
N PHE A 112 -11.13 17.36 -8.31
CA PHE A 112 -11.49 16.12 -9.00
C PHE A 112 -12.98 15.76 -8.87
N PHE A 113 -13.59 15.98 -7.70
CA PHE A 113 -15.02 15.69 -7.52
C PHE A 113 -15.94 16.68 -8.26
N THR A 114 -15.45 17.90 -8.53
CA THR A 114 -16.24 18.94 -9.24
C THR A 114 -16.00 18.95 -10.74
N ARG A 115 -14.77 18.64 -11.18
CA ARG A 115 -14.26 18.79 -12.55
C ARG A 115 -13.30 17.64 -12.86
N PRO A 116 -13.77 16.38 -12.85
CA PRO A 116 -12.91 15.21 -13.02
C PRO A 116 -12.16 15.21 -14.37
N GLU A 117 -12.75 15.78 -15.41
CA GLU A 117 -12.17 15.93 -16.75
C GLU A 117 -10.91 16.81 -16.79
N GLU A 118 -10.74 17.72 -15.84
CA GLU A 118 -9.54 18.56 -15.73
C GLU A 118 -8.38 17.85 -14.98
N THR A 119 -8.64 16.67 -14.41
CA THR A 119 -7.62 15.94 -13.65
C THR A 119 -6.58 15.35 -14.60
N PRO A 120 -5.27 15.60 -14.38
CA PRO A 120 -4.24 15.09 -15.28
C PRO A 120 -4.35 13.59 -15.45
N ALA A 121 -4.40 13.11 -16.70
CA ALA A 121 -4.41 11.67 -16.98
C ALA A 121 -3.08 10.98 -16.58
N ARG A 122 -2.06 11.76 -16.25
CA ARG A 122 -0.71 11.33 -15.84
C ARG A 122 -0.49 11.58 -14.35
N GLU A 123 0.61 11.04 -13.83
CA GLU A 123 1.08 11.35 -12.49
C GLU A 123 1.34 12.86 -12.36
N ALA A 124 0.79 13.48 -11.32
CA ALA A 124 1.00 14.87 -10.98
C ALA A 124 1.51 14.98 -9.55
N VAL A 125 2.44 15.91 -9.30
CA VAL A 125 2.99 16.16 -7.97
C VAL A 125 2.32 17.39 -7.37
N CYS A 126 2.06 17.33 -6.06
CA CYS A 126 1.67 18.46 -5.23
C CYS A 126 2.69 18.62 -4.11
N GLU A 127 3.31 19.80 -4.06
CA GLU A 127 4.19 20.20 -2.96
C GLU A 127 3.29 20.84 -1.87
N PRO A 128 3.26 20.29 -0.65
CA PRO A 128 2.40 20.76 0.44
C PRO A 128 2.88 22.06 1.09
#